data_AF-A0A6I1QUC9-F1
#
_entry.id   AF-A0A6I1QUC9-F1
#
_cell.length_a   1.000
_cell.length_b   1.000
_cell.length_c   1.000
_cell.angle_alpha   90.00
_cell.angle_beta   90.00
_cell.angle_gamma   90.00
#
_symmetry.space_group_name_H-M   'P 1'
#
loop_
_entity.id
_entity.type
_entity.pdbx_description
1 polymer ?
#
loop_
_entity_poly.entity_id
_entity_poly.type
_entity_poly.pdbx_seq_one_letter_code
_entity_poly.pdbx_strand_id
1 'polypeptide(L)'
;MFASLSEAVRANHGLEHATVSILLSKPGAQKRLFGHAVPDGFYLYGNVDEESFRDAAHEALARMKAGEDGLAVSPLCGTNIVISGIAAGLVSLATVHQPNRFSRFPNIVTATSLGIVLGQPLGRWFQKNVTTSPRVHDMEIVDISRGFWPGKPFRVRTRRTGGTTTPLA
;
A
#
# COMPACT_ATOMS: atom_id res chain seq x y z
N MET A 1 -1.25 7.15 8.93
CA MET A 1 0.06 6.74 8.37
C MET A 1 0.71 5.59 9.13
N PHE A 2 0.26 5.26 10.35
CA PHE A 2 0.52 3.96 10.95
C PHE A 2 -0.72 3.10 10.76
N ALA A 3 -0.74 2.31 9.69
CA ALA A 3 -1.69 1.21 9.56
C ALA A 3 -1.53 0.35 10.83
N SER A 4 -2.61 0.11 11.57
CA SER A 4 -2.53 -0.81 12.70
C SER A 4 -1.98 -2.14 12.18
N LEU A 5 -0.99 -2.73 12.85
CA LEU A 5 -0.33 -3.97 12.42
C LEU A 5 -1.22 -5.22 12.55
N SER A 6 -2.53 -5.04 12.77
CA SER A 6 -3.46 -6.15 12.85
C SER A 6 -3.51 -6.90 11.51
N GLU A 7 -3.72 -8.20 11.59
CA GLU A 7 -3.79 -9.03 10.40
C GLU A 7 -4.93 -8.59 9.46
N ALA A 8 -6.04 -8.11 10.01
CA ALA A 8 -7.16 -7.59 9.24
C ALA A 8 -6.72 -6.41 8.35
N VAL A 9 -6.03 -5.42 8.91
CA VAL A 9 -5.52 -4.28 8.15
C VAL A 9 -4.48 -4.72 7.13
N ARG A 10 -3.55 -5.60 7.50
CA ARG A 10 -2.51 -6.08 6.59
C ARG A 10 -3.09 -6.82 5.39
N ALA A 11 -4.10 -7.66 5.60
CA ALA A 11 -4.77 -8.40 4.54
C ALA A 11 -5.60 -7.46 3.64
N ASN A 12 -6.32 -6.50 4.22
CA ASN A 12 -7.03 -5.48 3.46
C ASN A 12 -6.09 -4.57 2.66
N HIS A 13 -4.89 -4.27 3.18
CA HIS A 13 -3.85 -3.53 2.48
C HIS A 13 -3.25 -4.34 1.32
N GLY A 14 -3.11 -5.67 1.49
CA GLY A 14 -2.79 -6.56 0.39
C GLY A 14 -3.86 -6.52 -0.72
N LEU A 15 -5.13 -6.62 -0.35
CA LEU A 15 -6.25 -6.56 -1.30
C LEU A 15 -6.36 -5.19 -2.01
N GLU A 16 -6.08 -4.09 -1.28
CA GLU A 16 -5.97 -2.75 -1.85
C GLU A 16 -4.89 -2.70 -2.95
N HIS A 17 -3.68 -3.20 -2.67
CA HIS A 17 -2.61 -3.26 -3.66
C HIS A 17 -2.95 -4.12 -4.88
N ALA A 18 -3.60 -5.26 -4.66
CA ALA A 18 -4.03 -6.13 -5.73
C ALA A 18 -5.08 -5.44 -6.62
N THR A 19 -6.06 -4.79 -6.01
CA THR A 19 -7.10 -4.02 -6.72
C THR A 19 -6.49 -2.91 -7.57
N VAL A 20 -5.57 -2.12 -6.99
CA VAL A 20 -4.85 -1.06 -7.72
C VAL A 20 -4.02 -1.63 -8.87
N SER A 21 -3.34 -2.77 -8.66
CA SER A 21 -2.54 -3.42 -9.70
C SER A 21 -3.40 -3.85 -10.89
N ILE A 22 -4.57 -4.43 -10.63
CA ILE A 22 -5.51 -4.81 -11.68
C ILE A 22 -6.04 -3.58 -12.41
N LEU A 23 -6.45 -2.54 -11.69
CA LEU A 23 -6.90 -1.28 -12.29
C LEU A 23 -5.85 -0.65 -13.21
N LEU A 24 -4.59 -0.60 -12.76
CA LEU A 24 -3.48 -0.03 -13.54
C LEU A 24 -3.07 -0.90 -14.73
N SER A 25 -3.45 -2.18 -14.74
CA SER A 25 -3.20 -3.08 -15.88
C SER A 25 -4.18 -2.87 -17.04
N LYS A 26 -5.33 -2.23 -16.80
CA LYS A 26 -6.34 -1.99 -17.83
C LYS A 26 -5.90 -0.87 -18.79
N PRO A 27 -6.22 -0.97 -20.10
CA PRO A 27 -5.95 0.10 -21.07
C PRO A 27 -6.59 1.43 -20.65
N GLY A 28 -5.86 2.53 -20.79
CA GLY A 28 -6.37 3.86 -20.43
C GLY A 28 -6.46 4.15 -18.92
N ALA A 29 -5.92 3.26 -18.08
CA ALA A 29 -5.97 3.42 -16.63
C ALA A 29 -5.38 4.76 -16.14
N GLN A 30 -6.09 5.39 -15.22
CA GLN A 30 -5.60 6.57 -14.54
C GLN A 30 -4.49 6.21 -13.55
N LYS A 31 -3.36 6.90 -13.66
CA LYS A 31 -2.16 6.62 -12.84
C LYS A 31 -2.23 7.20 -11.42
N ARG A 32 -3.27 7.98 -11.10
CA ARG A 32 -3.42 8.66 -9.80
C ARG A 32 -4.47 7.94 -8.97
N LEU A 33 -4.07 6.79 -8.44
CA LEU A 33 -4.86 6.01 -7.49
C LEU A 33 -4.16 6.06 -6.13
N PHE A 34 -4.91 6.37 -5.08
CA PHE A 34 -4.42 6.35 -3.70
C PHE A 34 -5.33 5.46 -2.88
N GLY A 35 -4.76 4.50 -2.16
CA GLY A 35 -5.51 3.62 -1.30
C GLY A 35 -5.23 3.86 0.18
N HIS A 36 -6.18 3.43 1.01
CA HIS A 36 -6.05 3.44 2.45
C HIS A 36 -6.80 2.28 3.09
N ALA A 37 -6.07 1.25 3.51
CA ALA A 37 -6.59 0.11 4.24
C ALA A 37 -6.93 0.40 5.71
N VAL A 38 -8.00 -0.23 6.18
CA VAL A 38 -8.53 -0.18 7.54
C VAL A 38 -9.01 -1.59 7.97
N PRO A 39 -9.40 -1.83 9.24
CA PRO A 39 -9.67 -3.19 9.71
C PRO A 39 -10.82 -3.91 8.98
N ASP A 40 -11.82 -3.17 8.52
CA ASP A 40 -13.04 -3.68 7.87
C ASP A 40 -13.05 -3.46 6.35
N GLY A 41 -11.90 -3.19 5.73
CA GLY A 41 -11.75 -3.05 4.28
C GLY A 41 -10.75 -1.98 3.88
N PHE A 42 -11.04 -1.22 2.83
CA PHE A 42 -10.16 -0.14 2.38
C PHE A 42 -10.92 0.97 1.65
N TYR A 43 -10.27 2.13 1.52
CA TYR A 43 -10.71 3.22 0.66
C TYR A 43 -9.81 3.31 -0.58
N LEU A 44 -10.38 3.67 -1.72
CA LEU A 44 -9.64 4.05 -2.92
C LEU A 44 -10.08 5.41 -3.43
N TYR A 45 -9.12 6.30 -3.65
CA TYR A 45 -9.28 7.62 -4.22
C TYR A 45 -8.72 7.62 -5.63
N GLY A 46 -9.51 8.07 -6.59
CA GLY A 46 -9.12 8.13 -7.99
C GLY A 46 -10.32 8.31 -8.91
N ASN A 47 -10.07 8.71 -10.14
CA ASN A 47 -11.10 8.78 -11.16
C ASN A 47 -11.14 7.45 -11.93
N VAL A 48 -11.96 6.54 -11.44
CA VAL A 48 -12.21 5.21 -12.03
C VAL A 48 -13.72 5.05 -12.13
N ASP A 49 -14.19 4.41 -13.20
CA ASP A 49 -15.58 4.02 -13.32
C ASP A 49 -15.94 2.94 -12.27
N GLU A 50 -17.17 2.99 -11.77
CA GLU A 50 -17.58 2.14 -10.63
C GLU A 50 -17.59 0.66 -10.99
N GLU A 51 -18.01 0.32 -12.21
CA GLU A 51 -18.07 -1.06 -12.68
C GLU A 51 -16.66 -1.67 -12.79
N SER A 52 -15.72 -0.98 -13.45
CA SER A 52 -14.32 -1.42 -13.52
C SER A 52 -13.67 -1.52 -12.16
N PHE A 53 -14.00 -0.63 -11.21
CA PHE A 53 -13.54 -0.73 -9.84
C PHE A 53 -14.08 -1.98 -9.13
N ARG A 54 -15.38 -2.25 -9.22
CA ARG A 54 -16.01 -3.45 -8.65
C ARG A 54 -15.40 -4.71 -9.23
N ASP A 55 -15.27 -4.79 -10.53
CA ASP A 55 -14.66 -5.93 -11.23
C ASP A 55 -13.22 -6.13 -10.77
N ALA A 56 -12.43 -5.07 -10.72
CA ALA A 56 -11.04 -5.16 -10.29
C ALA A 56 -10.90 -5.60 -8.83
N ALA A 57 -11.78 -5.15 -7.93
CA ALA A 57 -11.76 -5.56 -6.53
C ALA A 57 -12.12 -7.04 -6.35
N HIS A 58 -13.13 -7.52 -7.08
CA HIS A 58 -13.51 -8.93 -7.07
C HIS A 58 -12.46 -9.83 -7.74
N GLU A 59 -11.90 -9.41 -8.87
CA GLU A 59 -10.81 -10.10 -9.55
C GLU A 59 -9.57 -10.18 -8.64
N ALA A 60 -9.21 -9.08 -7.97
CA ALA A 60 -8.09 -9.03 -7.03
C ALA A 60 -8.25 -10.06 -5.92
N LEU A 61 -9.43 -10.09 -5.28
CA LEU A 61 -9.71 -11.06 -4.23
C LEU A 61 -9.64 -12.49 -4.77
N ALA A 62 -10.23 -12.76 -5.95
CA ALA A 62 -10.22 -14.09 -6.55
C ALA A 62 -8.80 -14.58 -6.87
N ARG A 63 -7.96 -13.74 -7.48
CA ARG A 63 -6.57 -14.06 -7.82
C ARG A 63 -5.69 -14.24 -6.60
N MET A 64 -5.84 -13.38 -5.59
CA MET A 64 -5.15 -13.58 -4.32
C MET A 64 -5.58 -14.87 -3.62
N LYS A 65 -6.87 -15.23 -3.64
CA LYS A 65 -7.36 -16.51 -3.13
C LYS A 65 -6.80 -17.71 -3.91
N ALA A 66 -6.51 -17.53 -5.19
CA ALA A 66 -5.86 -18.52 -6.05
C ALA A 66 -4.34 -18.63 -5.82
N GLY A 67 -3.76 -17.86 -4.89
CA GLY A 67 -2.35 -17.94 -4.51
C GLY A 67 -1.43 -16.93 -5.21
N GLU A 68 -1.98 -15.91 -5.89
CA GLU A 68 -1.20 -14.81 -6.46
C GLU A 68 -0.74 -13.80 -5.40
N ASP A 69 -0.01 -14.28 -4.38
CA ASP A 69 0.43 -13.50 -3.22
C ASP A 69 1.25 -12.26 -3.57
N GLY A 70 1.91 -12.27 -4.72
CA GLY A 70 2.68 -11.14 -5.24
C GLY A 70 1.86 -9.87 -5.43
N LEU A 71 0.54 -10.00 -5.65
CA LEU A 71 -0.39 -8.87 -5.80
C LEU A 71 -0.55 -8.05 -4.51
N ALA A 72 -0.22 -8.62 -3.34
CA ALA A 72 -0.27 -7.93 -2.06
C ALA A 72 0.84 -6.87 -1.88
N VAL A 73 1.80 -6.79 -2.81
CA VAL A 73 2.97 -5.90 -2.74
C VAL A 73 2.98 -4.97 -3.95
N SER A 74 2.78 -3.67 -3.70
CA SER A 74 2.88 -2.60 -4.71
C SER A 74 4.22 -1.86 -4.64
N PRO A 75 4.87 -1.54 -5.79
CA PRO A 75 6.12 -0.76 -5.80
C PRO A 75 5.95 0.66 -5.25
N LEU A 76 4.76 1.27 -5.40
CA LEU A 76 4.48 2.66 -5.02
C LEU A 76 3.81 2.79 -3.65
N CYS A 77 3.92 1.77 -2.79
CA CYS A 77 3.37 1.84 -1.43
C CYS A 77 4.04 2.96 -0.62
N GLY A 78 3.24 3.72 0.14
CA GLY A 78 3.74 4.81 0.99
C GLY A 78 4.81 4.34 1.98
N THR A 79 4.71 3.11 2.49
CA THR A 79 5.74 2.49 3.33
C THR A 79 7.11 2.45 2.64
N ASN A 80 7.17 2.11 1.35
CA ASN A 80 8.44 2.05 0.61
C ASN A 80 9.09 3.43 0.51
N ILE A 81 8.28 4.46 0.28
CA ILE A 81 8.71 5.86 0.18
C ILE A 81 9.28 6.32 1.54
N VAL A 82 8.57 6.04 2.63
CA VAL A 82 8.99 6.43 3.98
C VAL A 82 10.29 5.75 4.36
N ILE A 83 10.39 4.43 4.18
CA ILE A 83 11.61 3.67 4.51
C ILE A 83 12.79 4.17 3.66
N SER A 84 12.57 4.45 2.37
CA SER A 84 13.61 5.02 1.50
C SER A 84 14.04 6.42 1.95
N GLY A 85 13.09 7.26 2.37
CA GLY A 85 13.37 8.60 2.89
C GLY A 85 14.15 8.57 4.21
N ILE A 86 13.81 7.65 5.13
CA ILE A 86 14.55 7.43 6.37
C ILE A 86 15.98 6.98 6.06
N ALA A 87 16.15 6.00 5.16
CA ALA A 87 17.46 5.53 4.74
C ALA A 87 18.29 6.66 4.11
N ALA A 88 17.70 7.46 3.22
CA ALA A 88 18.31 8.64 2.64
C ALA A 88 18.78 9.64 3.70
N GLY A 89 17.93 9.94 4.68
CA GLY A 89 18.25 10.82 5.81
C GLY A 89 19.42 10.29 6.63
N LEU A 90 19.39 9.01 7.02
CA LEU A 90 20.45 8.37 7.82
C LEU A 90 21.81 8.39 7.10
N VAL A 91 21.83 8.05 5.81
CA VAL A 91 23.08 8.06 5.02
C VAL A 91 23.58 9.50 4.82
N SER A 92 22.68 10.48 4.66
CA SER A 92 23.07 11.89 4.55
C SER A 92 23.71 12.44 5.84
N LEU A 93 23.27 11.98 7.03
CA LEU A 93 23.83 12.42 8.31
C LEU A 93 25.33 12.10 8.46
N ALA A 94 25.80 11.03 7.82
CA ALA A 94 27.23 10.68 7.81
C ALA A 94 28.12 11.76 7.17
N THR A 95 27.54 12.68 6.39
CA THR A 95 28.27 13.73 5.67
C THR A 95 28.31 15.08 6.40
N VAL A 96 27.59 15.22 7.52
CA VAL A 96 27.37 16.50 8.23
C VAL A 96 28.65 17.09 8.82
N HIS A 97 29.57 16.25 9.30
CA HIS A 97 30.81 16.69 9.96
C HIS A 97 31.94 17.11 9.00
N GLN A 98 31.70 17.15 7.68
CA GLN A 98 32.75 17.48 6.72
C GLN A 98 33.08 18.99 6.72
N PRO A 99 34.34 19.40 6.96
CA PRO A 99 34.70 20.80 7.19
C PRO A 99 34.56 21.69 5.94
N ASN A 100 34.73 21.13 4.74
CA ASN A 100 34.65 21.90 3.49
C ASN A 100 33.22 21.91 2.91
N ARG A 101 32.60 23.09 2.88
CA ARG A 101 31.24 23.31 2.34
C ARG A 101 31.10 22.92 0.85
N PHE A 102 32.16 23.10 0.04
CA PHE A 102 32.11 22.83 -1.39
C PHE A 102 32.13 21.33 -1.71
N SER A 103 32.77 20.52 -0.88
CA SER A 103 32.68 19.06 -0.99
C SER A 103 31.46 18.50 -0.25
N ARG A 104 30.96 19.20 0.78
CA ARG A 104 29.83 18.76 1.60
C ARG A 104 28.54 18.63 0.78
N PHE A 105 28.20 19.61 -0.06
CA PHE A 105 26.96 19.57 -0.83
C PHE A 105 26.89 18.40 -1.83
N PRO A 106 27.89 18.21 -2.73
CA PRO A 106 27.93 17.02 -3.60
C PRO A 106 27.87 15.71 -2.82
N ASN A 107 28.59 15.62 -1.69
CA ASN A 107 28.58 14.42 -0.86
C ASN A 107 27.22 14.14 -0.23
N ILE A 108 26.49 15.17 0.23
CA ILE A 108 25.10 15.02 0.71
C ILE A 108 24.22 14.47 -0.40
N VAL A 109 24.31 15.02 -1.61
CA VAL A 109 23.49 14.57 -2.75
C VAL A 109 23.78 13.12 -3.10
N THR A 110 25.06 12.74 -3.18
CA THR A 110 25.47 11.34 -3.44
C THR A 110 25.02 10.41 -2.32
N ALA A 111 25.24 10.78 -1.07
CA ALA A 111 24.83 10.01 0.11
C ALA A 111 23.31 9.80 0.16
N THR A 112 22.54 10.86 -0.09
CA THR A 112 21.07 10.81 -0.15
C THR A 112 20.61 9.89 -1.27
N SER A 113 21.20 10.02 -2.46
CA SER A 113 20.87 9.18 -3.62
C SER A 113 21.14 7.70 -3.33
N LEU A 114 22.28 7.41 -2.70
CA LEU A 114 22.63 6.05 -2.28
C LEU A 114 21.64 5.51 -1.24
N GLY A 115 21.28 6.32 -0.23
CA GLY A 115 20.30 5.92 0.77
C GLY A 115 18.92 5.63 0.19
N ILE A 116 18.47 6.37 -0.85
CA ILE A 116 17.24 6.04 -1.58
C ILE A 116 17.36 4.68 -2.26
N VAL A 117 18.44 4.43 -3.01
CA VAL A 117 18.66 3.16 -3.74
C VAL A 117 18.71 1.98 -2.78
N LEU A 118 19.43 2.11 -1.66
CA LEU A 118 19.54 1.08 -0.64
C LEU A 118 18.24 0.91 0.17
N GLY A 119 17.46 1.98 0.30
CA GLY A 119 16.19 1.97 1.03
C GLY A 119 15.05 1.28 0.30
N GLN A 120 15.07 1.24 -1.03
CA GLN A 120 14.03 0.57 -1.85
C GLN A 120 13.84 -0.93 -1.51
N PRO A 121 14.87 -1.79 -1.52
CA PRO A 121 14.72 -3.20 -1.17
C PRO A 121 14.28 -3.38 0.29
N LEU A 122 14.76 -2.53 1.21
CA LEU A 122 14.34 -2.55 2.61
C LEU A 122 12.86 -2.18 2.76
N GLY A 123 12.40 -1.17 2.03
CA GLY A 123 11.00 -0.78 1.97
C GLY A 123 10.12 -1.93 1.50
N ARG A 124 10.48 -2.57 0.39
CA ARG A 124 9.75 -3.74 -0.14
C ARG A 124 9.72 -4.90 0.86
N TRP A 125 10.82 -5.15 1.55
CA TRP A 125 10.88 -6.16 2.61
C TRP A 125 9.94 -5.81 3.76
N PHE A 126 9.97 -4.57 4.23
CA PHE A 126 9.10 -4.11 5.32
C PHE A 126 7.63 -4.17 4.91
N GLN A 127 7.33 -3.79 3.68
CA GLN A 127 5.99 -3.87 3.12
C GLN A 127 5.46 -5.30 3.17
N LYS A 128 6.19 -6.24 2.58
CA LYS A 128 5.81 -7.67 2.50
C LYS A 128 5.66 -8.34 3.86
N ASN A 129 6.52 -7.99 4.81
CA ASN A 129 6.60 -8.71 6.09
C ASN A 129 5.83 -8.01 7.23
N VAL A 130 5.59 -6.71 7.13
CA VAL A 130 5.03 -5.91 8.24
C VAL A 130 3.71 -5.26 7.85
N THR A 131 3.64 -4.57 6.70
CA THR A 131 2.47 -3.72 6.41
C THR A 131 1.39 -4.38 5.55
N THR A 132 1.73 -5.44 4.82
CA THR A 132 0.77 -6.19 3.99
C THR A 132 0.78 -7.67 4.36
N SER A 133 -0.27 -8.37 3.93
CA SER A 133 -0.42 -9.81 4.06
C SER A 133 -1.22 -10.35 2.86
N PRO A 134 -0.82 -11.49 2.27
CA PRO A 134 -1.61 -12.15 1.23
C PRO A 134 -2.76 -13.01 1.79
N ARG A 135 -2.92 -13.13 3.12
CA ARG A 135 -3.88 -14.05 3.75
C ARG A 135 -5.33 -13.59 3.63
N VAL A 136 -5.96 -13.92 2.50
CA VAL A 136 -7.34 -13.53 2.15
C VAL A 136 -8.29 -14.70 1.89
N HIS A 137 -7.88 -15.96 2.12
CA HIS A 137 -8.70 -17.15 1.83
C HIS A 137 -10.08 -17.13 2.51
N ASP A 138 -10.11 -16.69 3.76
CA ASP A 138 -11.31 -16.55 4.59
C ASP A 138 -11.95 -15.15 4.47
N MET A 139 -11.59 -14.34 3.49
CA MET A 139 -12.11 -12.98 3.31
C MET A 139 -13.18 -12.91 2.23
N GLU A 140 -14.19 -12.07 2.45
CA GLU A 140 -15.21 -11.73 1.46
C GLU A 140 -15.37 -10.21 1.37
N ILE A 141 -15.64 -9.72 0.16
CA ILE A 141 -16.12 -8.35 -0.05
C ILE A 141 -17.63 -8.37 0.17
N VAL A 142 -18.10 -7.61 1.15
CA VAL A 142 -19.52 -7.56 1.54
C VAL A 142 -20.25 -6.32 1.05
N ASP A 143 -19.51 -5.25 0.77
CA ASP A 143 -20.05 -4.02 0.21
C ASP A 143 -18.97 -3.29 -0.59
N ILE A 144 -19.39 -2.68 -1.69
CA ILE A 144 -18.61 -1.68 -2.41
C ILE A 144 -19.54 -0.49 -2.59
N SER A 145 -19.15 0.64 -2.05
CA SER A 145 -19.96 1.86 -2.08
C SER A 145 -19.10 3.08 -2.36
N ARG A 146 -19.71 4.14 -2.87
CA ARG A 146 -19.01 5.41 -3.10
C ARG A 146 -19.27 6.34 -1.92
N GLY A 147 -18.21 6.85 -1.32
CA GLY A 147 -18.27 7.76 -0.18
C GLY A 147 -18.88 9.11 -0.54
N PHE A 148 -19.43 9.79 0.47
CA PHE A 148 -20.07 11.11 0.33
C PHE A 148 -19.12 12.29 0.60
N TRP A 149 -17.87 12.03 1.01
CA TRP A 149 -16.86 13.06 1.32
C TRP A 149 -16.27 13.73 0.06
N PRO A 150 -15.60 14.91 0.19
CA PRO A 150 -14.83 15.51 -0.89
C PRO A 150 -13.87 14.48 -1.52
N GLY A 151 -13.94 14.32 -2.85
CA GLY A 151 -13.19 13.29 -3.58
C GLY A 151 -13.94 11.97 -3.81
N LYS A 152 -15.10 11.75 -3.15
CA LYS A 152 -16.01 10.60 -3.33
C LYS A 152 -15.27 9.25 -3.50
N PRO A 153 -14.43 8.85 -2.52
CA PRO A 153 -13.64 7.63 -2.63
C PRO A 153 -14.53 6.40 -2.73
N PHE A 154 -14.06 5.37 -3.43
CA PHE A 154 -14.64 4.05 -3.28
C PHE A 154 -14.30 3.50 -1.90
N ARG A 155 -15.30 2.90 -1.26
CA ARG A 155 -15.18 2.17 -0.01
C ARG A 155 -15.49 0.72 -0.30
N VAL A 156 -14.51 -0.15 -0.03
CA VAL A 156 -14.70 -1.60 -0.03
C VAL A 156 -14.77 -2.04 1.43
N ARG A 157 -15.82 -2.77 1.78
CA ARG A 157 -15.93 -3.44 3.08
C ARG A 157 -15.66 -4.92 2.92
N THR A 158 -14.86 -5.45 3.83
CA THR A 158 -14.51 -6.86 3.89
C THR A 158 -14.92 -7.47 5.22
N ARG A 159 -15.15 -8.78 5.20
CA ARG A 159 -15.43 -9.57 6.40
C ARG A 159 -14.67 -10.89 6.32
N ARG A 160 -14.26 -11.43 7.48
CA ARG A 160 -13.74 -12.80 7.56
C ARG A 160 -14.87 -13.79 7.80
N THR A 161 -14.93 -14.86 7.01
CA THR A 161 -15.97 -15.90 7.06
C THR A 161 -15.82 -16.87 8.23
N GLY A 162 -14.64 -16.91 8.87
CA GLY A 162 -14.33 -17.80 9.99
C GLY A 162 -14.38 -17.19 11.39
N GLY A 163 -14.81 -15.93 11.54
CA GLY A 163 -14.85 -15.24 12.83
C GLY A 163 -16.25 -15.18 13.41
N THR A 164 -16.46 -15.79 14.58
CA THR A 164 -17.62 -15.55 15.44
C THR A 164 -17.86 -14.06 15.60
N THR A 165 -19.02 -13.59 15.13
CA THR A 165 -19.58 -12.31 15.54
C THR A 165 -19.86 -12.38 17.03
N THR A 166 -18.94 -11.91 17.87
CA THR A 166 -19.33 -11.48 19.21
C THR A 166 -19.96 -10.11 19.04
N PRO A 167 -21.27 -9.93 19.33
CA PRO A 167 -21.87 -8.61 19.29
C PRO A 167 -21.16 -7.73 20.32
N LEU A 168 -20.82 -6.51 19.94
CA LEU A 168 -20.48 -5.48 20.92
C LEU A 168 -21.72 -5.30 21.81
N ALA A 169 -21.58 -5.70 23.07
CA ALA A 169 -22.50 -5.36 24.15
C ALA A 169 -22.24 -3.93 24.63
#